data_AF-A0A954VM46-F1
#
_entry.id   AF-A0A954VM46-F1
#
_cell.length_a   1.000
_cell.length_b   1.000
_cell.length_c   1.000
_cell.angle_alpha   90.00
_cell.angle_beta   90.00
_cell.angle_gamma   90.00
#
_symmetry.space_group_name_H-M   'P 1'
#
loop_
_entity.id
_entity.type
_entity.pdbx_description
1 polymer ?
#
loop_
_entity_poly.entity_id
_entity_poly.type
_entity_poly.pdbx_seq_one_letter_code
_entity_poly.pdbx_strand_id
1 'polypeptide(L)'
;MRMLSGRMHWLTVGLALLVSAQGFATKVHGQYGTPDGVVPAGGLSYAMEGPPPAGCDSGCSGCSSCGLGGGLGLGGGLGMGCGMGCGGAACGNPACGCGSGGLLGGLGGLGGGCGFCGGRGCMACGGGSCCLLPGRLMQLLGPLGPYSEGGCGGQRWFDIYAGTIGFKRTSNFGGVSSIVQNNVTGAFDRTTLISTDGIAGTPALSTTSLDLDKMRYGLELIANLQTGPGANLEARYFGLNNWEVSNSVNTIGTGNPTLYSLFSLYGTAPPNGFDDTDRSFIHSISYNSEIHNGEVNYRRRFATPFCWANGSWLMGVRYFDLDERFGFAATGSQNNTFTFNQLRYFNYDTFTRNQLTGFQIGGDYWINLVPGISLGVENKAGIFGNHAEVESIASANSIPGAREHLQDGKTAYLAELVASVVYRLNYSWSVKASYNLLYVDNVALAPENFNARDFNNALGSGAFTGARFPFIETDGEVTYQGWSIGGEWLY
;
A
#
# COMPACT_ATOMS: atom_id res chain seq x y z
N MET A 1 -19.31 -11.50 -26.38
CA MET A 1 -19.40 -10.13 -25.81
C MET A 1 -20.60 -9.93 -24.88
N ARG A 2 -20.82 -10.83 -23.90
CA ARG A 2 -21.83 -10.67 -22.83
C ARG A 2 -21.33 -11.39 -21.55
N MET A 3 -20.22 -10.92 -20.97
CA MET A 3 -19.74 -11.36 -19.65
C MET A 3 -18.94 -10.26 -18.91
N LEU A 4 -19.18 -8.98 -19.20
CA LEU A 4 -18.48 -7.86 -18.54
C LEU A 4 -19.30 -7.12 -17.46
N SER A 5 -20.58 -7.48 -17.21
CA SER A 5 -21.43 -6.65 -16.32
C SER A 5 -21.38 -7.03 -14.83
N GLY A 6 -20.69 -8.09 -14.44
CA GLY A 6 -20.66 -8.57 -13.05
C GLY A 6 -19.44 -8.13 -12.22
N ARG A 7 -18.28 -7.91 -12.87
CA ARG A 7 -16.99 -7.78 -12.16
C ARG A 7 -16.49 -6.33 -11.96
N MET A 8 -17.16 -5.32 -12.54
CA MET A 8 -16.82 -3.89 -12.37
C MET A 8 -17.28 -3.26 -11.04
N HIS A 9 -18.04 -3.96 -10.18
CA HIS A 9 -18.59 -3.33 -8.97
C HIS A 9 -17.51 -2.85 -7.98
N TRP A 10 -16.37 -3.54 -7.86
CA TRP A 10 -15.28 -3.11 -6.96
C TRP A 10 -14.52 -1.89 -7.49
N LEU A 11 -14.31 -1.80 -8.81
CA LEU A 11 -13.70 -0.65 -9.47
C LEU A 11 -14.58 0.61 -9.36
N THR A 12 -15.91 0.43 -9.37
CA THR A 12 -16.86 1.54 -9.23
C THR A 12 -16.89 2.10 -7.80
N VAL A 13 -16.65 1.28 -6.77
CA VAL A 13 -16.60 1.75 -5.37
C VAL A 13 -15.31 2.54 -5.10
N GLY A 14 -14.16 2.11 -5.64
CA GLY A 14 -12.91 2.88 -5.59
C GLY A 14 -13.01 4.22 -6.31
N LEU A 15 -13.62 4.23 -7.50
CA LEU A 15 -13.84 5.46 -8.27
C LEU A 15 -14.92 6.37 -7.66
N ALA A 16 -15.97 5.82 -7.03
CA ALA A 16 -17.03 6.60 -6.38
C ALA A 16 -16.54 7.37 -5.14
N LEU A 17 -15.53 6.84 -4.42
CA LEU A 17 -14.84 7.59 -3.36
C LEU A 17 -14.09 8.81 -3.92
N LEU A 18 -13.47 8.69 -5.10
CA LEU A 18 -12.83 9.80 -5.81
C LEU A 18 -13.83 10.80 -6.43
N VAL A 19 -14.97 10.36 -6.95
CA VAL A 19 -15.99 11.24 -7.56
C VAL A 19 -16.83 11.98 -6.52
N SER A 20 -16.99 11.44 -5.30
CA SER A 20 -17.64 12.18 -4.20
C SER A 20 -16.83 13.41 -3.72
N ALA A 21 -15.56 13.53 -4.12
CA ALA A 21 -14.74 14.74 -3.90
C ALA A 21 -14.98 15.84 -4.96
N GLN A 22 -15.76 15.60 -6.03
CA GLN A 22 -16.08 16.62 -7.05
C GLN A 22 -17.14 17.65 -6.62
N GLY A 23 -17.59 17.61 -5.35
CA GLY A 23 -18.51 18.61 -4.78
C GLY A 23 -17.89 19.96 -4.43
N PHE A 24 -16.57 20.16 -4.58
CA PHE A 24 -15.91 21.44 -4.29
C PHE A 24 -15.60 22.22 -5.57
N ALA A 25 -16.65 22.71 -6.24
CA ALA A 25 -16.53 23.84 -7.13
C ALA A 25 -16.25 25.09 -6.27
N THR A 26 -14.98 25.48 -6.15
CA THR A 26 -14.62 26.78 -5.59
C THR A 26 -15.19 27.86 -6.49
N LYS A 27 -16.13 28.66 -5.97
CA LYS A 27 -16.50 29.93 -6.59
C LYS A 27 -15.23 30.79 -6.65
N VAL A 28 -14.65 30.90 -7.83
CA VAL A 28 -13.62 31.88 -8.14
C VAL A 28 -14.28 33.26 -8.05
N HIS A 29 -14.09 33.96 -6.93
CA HIS A 29 -14.38 35.39 -6.89
C HIS A 29 -13.28 36.10 -7.69
N GLY A 30 -13.60 36.43 -8.94
CA GLY A 30 -12.79 37.32 -9.76
C GLY A 30 -12.85 38.74 -9.21
N GLN A 31 -11.83 39.14 -8.45
CA GLN A 31 -11.39 40.53 -8.40
C GLN A 31 -10.16 40.63 -9.29
N TYR A 32 -10.37 41.05 -10.54
CA TYR A 32 -9.31 41.54 -11.41
C TYR A 32 -8.81 42.88 -10.87
N GLY A 33 -7.71 42.84 -10.12
CA GLY A 33 -6.82 43.99 -9.94
C GLY A 33 -5.80 44.01 -11.08
N THR A 34 -5.64 45.16 -11.72
CA THR A 34 -4.69 45.42 -12.81
C THR A 34 -3.23 45.25 -12.36
N PRO A 35 -2.31 44.80 -13.24
CA PRO A 35 -0.95 44.48 -12.87
C PRO A 35 -0.05 45.73 -12.90
N ASP A 36 0.43 46.15 -11.73
CA ASP A 36 1.63 46.99 -11.65
C ASP A 36 2.88 46.10 -11.60
N GLY A 37 3.84 46.44 -12.45
CA GLY A 37 4.99 45.61 -12.82
C GLY A 37 5.94 45.31 -11.66
N VAL A 38 6.41 44.07 -11.62
CA VAL A 38 7.53 43.64 -10.78
C VAL A 38 8.63 43.07 -11.68
N VAL A 39 9.81 43.68 -11.53
CA VAL A 39 11.09 43.36 -12.19
C VAL A 39 11.63 42.04 -11.62
N PRO A 40 12.25 41.14 -12.43
CA PRO A 40 12.79 39.90 -11.91
C PRO A 40 14.13 40.13 -11.21
N ALA A 41 14.22 39.76 -9.93
CA ALA A 41 15.48 39.73 -9.19
C ALA A 41 15.72 38.33 -8.61
N GLY A 42 16.86 37.76 -8.99
CA GLY A 42 17.69 36.90 -8.13
C GLY A 42 17.32 35.42 -8.05
N GLY A 43 18.27 34.56 -8.43
CA GLY A 43 18.20 33.11 -8.23
C GLY A 43 18.09 32.72 -6.75
N LEU A 44 17.24 31.74 -6.49
CA LEU A 44 16.99 31.20 -5.16
C LEU A 44 17.99 30.08 -4.85
N SER A 45 19.01 30.39 -4.07
CA SER A 45 19.76 29.41 -3.27
C SER A 45 19.00 29.17 -1.97
N TYR A 46 18.47 27.96 -1.76
CA TYR A 46 17.89 27.55 -0.48
C TYR A 46 18.91 26.74 0.32
N ALA A 47 19.64 27.45 1.19
CA ALA A 47 20.16 26.90 2.43
C ALA A 47 19.42 27.62 3.55
N MET A 48 18.52 26.92 4.26
CA MET A 48 18.01 27.42 5.53
C MET A 48 19.06 27.12 6.59
N GLU A 49 19.91 28.09 6.93
CA GLU A 49 20.62 28.06 8.20
C GLU A 49 19.57 28.21 9.31
N GLY A 50 19.44 27.16 10.13
CA GLY A 50 18.59 27.20 11.32
C GLY A 50 19.06 28.29 12.29
N PRO A 51 18.16 28.90 13.07
CA PRO A 51 18.55 29.93 14.03
C PRO A 51 19.50 29.34 15.08
N PRO A 52 20.61 30.02 15.42
CA PRO A 52 21.51 29.55 16.45
C PRO A 52 20.81 29.52 17.82
N PRO A 53 21.22 28.60 18.73
CA PRO A 53 20.65 28.50 20.05
C PRO A 53 20.83 29.80 20.83
N ALA A 54 19.74 30.31 21.40
CA ALA A 54 19.76 31.45 22.30
C ALA A 54 20.58 31.09 23.55
N GLY A 55 21.84 31.55 23.57
CA GLY A 55 22.67 31.56 24.76
C GLY A 55 22.11 32.57 25.76
N CYS A 56 21.60 32.07 26.89
CA CYS A 56 21.44 32.87 28.08
C CYS A 56 22.83 33.11 28.67
N ASP A 57 23.40 34.30 28.50
CA ASP A 57 24.46 34.78 29.38
C ASP A 57 24.50 36.31 29.52
N SER A 58 24.44 36.73 30.78
CA SER A 58 25.03 37.93 31.40
C SER A 58 24.64 39.33 30.91
N GLY A 59 24.09 40.15 31.83
CA GLY A 59 24.01 41.60 31.60
C GLY A 59 23.15 42.45 32.54
N CYS A 60 22.98 42.11 33.82
CA CYS A 60 22.46 43.08 34.79
C CYS A 60 23.57 44.05 35.20
N SER A 61 23.69 45.17 34.49
CA SER A 61 24.47 46.33 34.94
C SER A 61 23.82 47.63 34.45
N GLY A 62 23.56 48.55 35.39
CA GLY A 62 23.30 49.96 35.06
C GLY A 62 21.99 50.56 35.53
N CYS A 63 21.66 50.47 36.83
CA CYS A 63 20.84 51.51 37.47
C CYS A 63 21.77 52.61 37.99
N SER A 64 21.97 53.65 37.18
CA SER A 64 22.63 54.88 37.60
C SER A 64 21.83 56.11 37.18
N SER A 65 21.55 56.93 38.19
CA SER A 65 21.33 58.39 38.16
C SER A 65 20.10 58.95 37.45
N CYS A 66 19.06 59.21 38.26
CA CYS A 66 18.42 60.53 38.31
C CYS A 66 18.39 60.97 39.78
N GLY A 67 19.29 61.87 40.14
CA GLY A 67 19.32 62.52 41.45
C GLY A 67 18.48 63.78 41.49
N LEU A 68 18.40 64.32 42.72
CA LEU A 68 17.87 65.63 43.14
C LEU A 68 16.33 65.68 43.16
N GLY A 69 15.66 66.00 44.26
CA GLY A 69 16.06 66.56 45.54
C GLY A 69 14.82 67.19 46.19
N GLY A 70 14.87 67.48 47.49
CA GLY A 70 13.87 68.31 48.17
C GLY A 70 13.02 67.56 49.18
N GLY A 71 13.23 67.89 50.46
CA GLY A 71 12.57 67.26 51.59
C GLY A 71 11.29 67.96 52.06
N LEU A 72 10.99 67.63 53.33
CA LEU A 72 9.95 68.15 54.23
C LEU A 72 8.55 67.54 54.09
N GLY A 73 8.05 67.02 55.22
CA GLY A 73 6.71 67.38 55.68
C GLY A 73 5.74 66.23 55.88
N LEU A 74 5.62 65.82 57.14
CA LEU A 74 4.42 65.20 57.73
C LEU A 74 3.18 66.08 57.50
N GLY A 75 2.01 65.45 57.27
CA GLY A 75 0.71 66.12 57.47
C GLY A 75 -0.38 65.63 56.54
N GLY A 76 -1.41 65.01 57.10
CA GLY A 76 -2.58 64.51 56.37
C GLY A 76 -3.50 65.60 55.82
N GLY A 77 -4.46 65.19 55.00
CA GLY A 77 -5.53 66.07 54.52
C GLY A 77 -6.29 65.46 53.35
N LEU A 78 -7.55 65.09 53.61
CA LEU A 78 -8.57 64.79 52.61
C LEU A 78 -8.78 66.00 51.68
N GLY A 79 -8.94 65.75 50.38
CA GLY A 79 -9.29 66.79 49.41
C GLY A 79 -9.74 66.22 48.07
N MET A 80 -11.05 66.09 47.89
CA MET A 80 -11.68 66.04 46.57
C MET A 80 -11.55 67.42 45.90
N GLY A 81 -11.28 67.45 44.59
CA GLY A 81 -11.38 68.70 43.83
C GLY A 81 -10.77 68.65 42.43
N CYS A 82 -11.65 68.35 41.46
CA CYS A 82 -11.73 68.81 40.07
C CYS A 82 -10.58 69.62 39.44
N GLY A 83 -10.26 69.30 38.17
CA GLY A 83 -9.80 70.33 37.22
C GLY A 83 -8.93 69.84 36.06
N MET A 84 -9.52 69.87 34.84
CA MET A 84 -8.96 70.25 33.52
C MET A 84 -7.41 70.24 33.37
N GLY A 85 -6.79 69.63 32.36
CA GLY A 85 -7.19 69.50 30.96
C GLY A 85 -6.04 70.03 30.09
N CYS A 86 -5.49 69.19 29.21
CA CYS A 86 -4.71 69.49 27.99
C CYS A 86 -4.43 68.10 27.38
N GLY A 87 -4.89 67.71 26.19
CA GLY A 87 -4.97 68.46 24.95
C GLY A 87 -3.91 67.88 24.01
N GLY A 88 -4.27 66.87 23.21
CA GLY A 88 -3.35 66.19 22.29
C GLY A 88 -4.05 65.15 21.42
N ALA A 89 -4.89 65.63 20.50
CA ALA A 89 -5.54 64.85 19.44
C ALA A 89 -4.50 64.30 18.44
N ALA A 90 -4.61 63.03 18.04
CA ALA A 90 -4.95 62.53 16.69
C ALA A 90 -3.78 61.61 16.26
N CYS A 91 -3.93 60.32 15.97
CA CYS A 91 -4.75 59.63 14.97
C CYS A 91 -5.02 58.21 15.54
N GLY A 92 -6.20 57.61 15.48
CA GLY A 92 -7.02 57.41 14.29
C GLY A 92 -6.87 56.00 13.70
N ASN A 93 -6.98 54.93 14.52
CA ASN A 93 -7.52 53.64 14.03
C ASN A 93 -8.00 52.75 15.21
N PRO A 94 -9.32 52.50 15.39
CA PRO A 94 -9.84 51.67 16.45
C PRO A 94 -10.23 50.29 15.89
N ALA A 95 -9.27 49.38 15.74
CA ALA A 95 -9.58 47.99 15.41
C ALA A 95 -8.48 47.05 15.87
N CYS A 96 -8.25 46.98 17.19
CA CYS A 96 -7.68 45.84 17.91
C CYS A 96 -7.74 46.14 19.41
N GLY A 97 -8.95 46.39 19.91
CA GLY A 97 -9.22 46.43 21.34
C GLY A 97 -9.21 45.02 21.90
N CYS A 98 -8.04 44.45 22.20
CA CYS A 98 -7.93 43.35 23.15
C CYS A 98 -8.12 43.92 24.56
N GLY A 99 -9.34 44.38 24.84
CA GLY A 99 -9.77 44.71 26.19
C GLY A 99 -9.80 43.44 27.02
N SER A 100 -9.08 43.47 28.14
CA SER A 100 -9.17 42.53 29.25
C SER A 100 -10.62 42.42 29.73
N GLY A 101 -11.33 41.41 29.21
CA GLY A 101 -12.71 41.11 29.56
C GLY A 101 -12.79 40.57 30.98
N GLY A 102 -13.16 41.45 31.92
CA GLY A 102 -13.72 41.08 33.21
C GLY A 102 -15.05 40.31 33.04
N LEU A 103 -15.38 39.56 34.09
CA LEU A 103 -16.35 38.45 34.15
C LEU A 103 -17.84 38.78 33.85
N LEU A 104 -18.18 39.97 33.34
CA LEU A 104 -19.58 40.44 33.23
C LEU A 104 -19.89 41.25 31.95
N GLY A 105 -19.30 40.88 30.82
CA GLY A 105 -19.53 41.54 29.52
C GLY A 105 -20.32 40.70 28.51
N GLY A 106 -21.54 40.28 28.85
CA GLY A 106 -22.49 39.74 27.87
C GLY A 106 -23.26 40.87 27.20
N LEU A 107 -23.47 40.78 25.88
CA LEU A 107 -24.26 41.69 25.01
C LEU A 107 -23.47 42.85 24.37
N GLY A 108 -22.61 42.50 23.42
CA GLY A 108 -22.02 43.43 22.45
C GLY A 108 -21.77 42.71 21.12
N GLY A 109 -22.85 42.36 20.42
CA GLY A 109 -22.79 41.80 19.07
C GLY A 109 -22.33 42.83 18.03
N LEU A 110 -21.78 42.32 16.93
CA LEU A 110 -21.34 43.03 15.70
C LEU A 110 -19.84 43.41 15.59
N GLY A 111 -18.95 42.70 16.29
CA GLY A 111 -17.52 42.69 15.96
C GLY A 111 -17.20 41.57 14.97
N GLY A 112 -16.71 41.92 13.78
CA GLY A 112 -16.43 41.01 12.66
C GLY A 112 -15.73 39.72 13.08
N GLY A 113 -16.39 38.59 12.81
CA GLY A 113 -15.75 37.29 12.91
C GLY A 113 -14.51 37.26 12.03
N CYS A 114 -13.38 36.81 12.58
CA CYS A 114 -12.20 36.48 11.78
C CYS A 114 -12.64 35.63 10.59
N GLY A 115 -12.42 36.13 9.36
CA GLY A 115 -12.85 35.47 8.13
C GLY A 115 -12.26 34.06 7.95
N PHE A 116 -11.15 33.77 8.65
CA PHE A 116 -10.54 32.45 8.71
C PHE A 116 -11.22 31.47 9.69
N CYS A 117 -11.85 31.99 10.76
CA CYS A 117 -12.41 31.19 11.85
C CYS A 117 -13.97 31.18 11.83
N GLY A 118 -14.62 31.66 10.77
CA GLY A 118 -16.08 31.55 10.54
C GLY A 118 -16.97 32.14 11.64
N GLY A 119 -16.49 33.16 12.36
CA GLY A 119 -17.22 33.75 13.50
C GLY A 119 -17.17 32.94 14.81
N ARG A 120 -16.35 31.89 14.92
CA ARG A 120 -16.23 31.07 16.15
C ARG A 120 -15.32 31.62 17.25
N GLY A 121 -14.92 32.90 17.15
CA GLY A 121 -14.12 33.60 18.15
C GLY A 121 -12.64 33.21 18.19
N CYS A 122 -11.80 34.06 18.81
CA CYS A 122 -10.33 33.91 18.86
C CYS A 122 -9.83 32.63 19.56
N MET A 123 -10.69 31.90 20.28
CA MET A 123 -10.37 30.58 20.85
C MET A 123 -10.27 29.47 19.78
N ALA A 124 -10.78 29.72 18.56
CA ALA A 124 -10.53 28.87 17.40
C ALA A 124 -9.16 29.12 16.75
N CYS A 125 -8.53 30.27 17.04
CA CYS A 125 -7.23 30.63 16.48
C CYS A 125 -6.14 30.69 17.59
N GLY A 126 -6.51 30.50 18.87
CA GLY A 126 -5.61 30.45 20.02
C GLY A 126 -5.37 29.02 20.52
N GLY A 127 -4.19 28.48 20.23
CA GLY A 127 -3.56 27.45 21.07
C GLY A 127 -3.86 25.96 20.79
N GLY A 128 -4.53 25.60 19.70
CA GLY A 128 -4.67 24.16 19.36
C GLY A 128 -5.82 23.77 18.43
N SER A 129 -6.61 24.72 17.95
CA SER A 129 -7.86 24.46 17.23
C SER A 129 -7.70 24.17 15.73
N CYS A 130 -6.47 24.18 15.22
CA CYS A 130 -6.13 23.58 13.92
C CYS A 130 -6.06 22.05 13.99
N CYS A 131 -6.21 21.41 15.14
CA CYS A 131 -6.13 19.96 15.31
C CYS A 131 -7.51 19.37 15.59
N LEU A 132 -7.76 18.15 15.12
CA LEU A 132 -9.04 17.46 15.29
C LEU A 132 -9.34 17.17 16.78
N LEU A 133 -8.31 17.06 17.62
CA LEU A 133 -8.42 16.79 19.06
C LEU A 133 -7.67 17.84 19.91
N PRO A 134 -8.29 18.99 20.25
CA PRO A 134 -7.65 19.98 21.12
C PRO A 134 -7.67 19.56 22.60
N GLY A 135 -6.52 19.62 23.27
CA GLY A 135 -6.44 20.29 24.57
C GLY A 135 -6.41 19.51 25.90
N ARG A 136 -6.55 18.19 26.00
CA ARG A 136 -6.34 17.47 27.29
C ARG A 136 -5.67 16.10 27.21
N LEU A 137 -5.90 15.35 26.13
CA LEU A 137 -5.28 14.03 25.93
C LEU A 137 -3.74 14.14 25.79
N MET A 138 -3.26 15.21 25.14
CA MET A 138 -1.83 15.49 24.96
C MET A 138 -1.09 15.79 26.27
N GLN A 139 -1.79 16.31 27.30
CA GLN A 139 -1.17 16.53 28.62
C GLN A 139 -1.01 15.23 29.41
N LEU A 140 -1.92 14.26 29.23
CA LEU A 140 -1.83 12.94 29.86
C LEU A 140 -0.73 12.07 29.22
N LEU A 141 -0.48 12.26 27.92
CA LEU A 141 0.56 11.58 27.15
C LEU A 141 1.89 12.36 27.13
N GLY A 142 2.07 13.41 27.94
CA GLY A 142 3.21 14.34 27.88
C GLY A 142 4.61 13.76 27.54
N PRO A 143 5.06 12.66 28.17
CA PRO A 143 6.35 12.03 27.84
C PRO A 143 6.33 11.12 26.59
N LEU A 144 5.13 10.69 26.14
CA LEU A 144 4.88 9.94 24.90
C LEU A 144 4.26 10.85 23.82
N GLY A 145 4.35 12.16 24.00
CA GLY A 145 3.79 13.14 23.07
C GLY A 145 4.64 13.18 21.80
N PRO A 146 4.02 13.16 20.62
CA PRO A 146 4.75 13.34 19.36
C PRO A 146 5.41 14.72 19.27
N TYR A 147 6.51 14.82 18.52
CA TYR A 147 7.18 16.09 18.27
C TYR A 147 6.28 17.03 17.44
N SER A 148 6.07 18.25 17.94
CA SER A 148 4.91 19.09 17.56
C SER A 148 5.22 20.41 16.84
N GLU A 149 6.49 20.71 16.53
CA GLU A 149 6.89 22.03 16.00
C GLU A 149 6.27 22.39 14.63
N GLY A 150 5.80 21.41 13.85
CA GLY A 150 5.09 21.65 12.60
C GLY A 150 3.62 22.08 12.78
N GLY A 151 3.08 22.04 14.00
CA GLY A 151 1.65 22.21 14.27
C GLY A 151 0.78 21.20 13.50
N CYS A 152 -0.54 21.43 13.49
CA CYS A 152 -1.48 20.62 12.71
C CYS A 152 -1.62 21.06 11.25
N GLY A 153 -1.02 22.20 10.87
CA GLY A 153 -0.94 22.68 9.49
C GLY A 153 0.28 22.17 8.72
N GLY A 154 1.19 21.46 9.39
CA GLY A 154 2.40 20.94 8.77
C GLY A 154 2.07 20.00 7.61
N GLN A 155 2.58 20.31 6.43
CA GLN A 155 2.53 19.40 5.30
C GLN A 155 3.48 18.23 5.58
N ARG A 156 3.01 16.99 5.37
CA ARG A 156 3.87 15.81 5.48
C ARG A 156 4.90 15.82 4.36
N TRP A 157 6.16 15.81 4.75
CA TRP A 157 7.31 15.75 3.87
C TRP A 157 8.34 14.77 4.44
N PHE A 158 9.01 14.04 3.56
CA PHE A 158 10.16 13.18 3.85
C PHE A 158 10.99 13.09 2.58
N ASP A 159 12.29 12.89 2.72
CA ASP A 159 13.21 12.71 1.59
C ASP A 159 13.44 11.23 1.31
N ILE A 160 13.60 10.44 2.36
CA ILE A 160 13.84 9.00 2.27
C ILE A 160 12.94 8.27 3.27
N TYR A 161 12.35 7.17 2.84
CA TYR A 161 11.72 6.20 3.71
C TYR A 161 12.32 4.82 3.45
N ALA A 162 12.59 4.10 4.53
CA ALA A 162 13.02 2.72 4.49
C ALA A 162 12.26 1.91 5.54
N GLY A 163 11.75 0.76 5.13
CA GLY A 163 10.94 -0.09 5.99
C GLY A 163 10.85 -1.53 5.52
N THR A 164 10.07 -2.30 6.25
CA THR A 164 9.67 -3.64 5.86
C THR A 164 8.20 -3.66 5.50
N ILE A 165 7.84 -4.47 4.50
CA ILE A 165 6.47 -4.70 4.08
C ILE A 165 6.16 -6.19 4.16
N GLY A 166 5.17 -6.54 4.97
CA GLY A 166 4.65 -7.88 5.13
C GLY A 166 3.40 -8.05 4.26
N PHE A 167 3.43 -8.97 3.31
CA PHE A 167 2.25 -9.35 2.54
C PHE A 167 1.80 -10.77 2.89
N LYS A 168 0.49 -10.96 2.97
CA LYS A 168 -0.20 -12.24 2.93
C LYS A 168 -0.90 -12.33 1.58
N ARG A 169 -0.75 -13.46 0.89
CA ARG A 169 -1.52 -13.76 -0.31
C ARG A 169 -2.83 -14.43 0.12
N THR A 170 -3.96 -13.96 -0.38
CA THR A 170 -5.25 -14.59 -0.01
C THR A 170 -5.44 -15.86 -0.83
N SER A 171 -5.56 -17.00 -0.14
CA SER A 171 -5.69 -18.34 -0.74
C SER A 171 -7.07 -18.64 -1.38
N ASN A 172 -8.07 -17.76 -1.21
CA ASN A 172 -9.49 -18.14 -1.28
C ASN A 172 -10.32 -17.51 -2.41
N PHE A 173 -9.71 -17.18 -3.55
CA PHE A 173 -10.43 -16.70 -4.73
C PHE A 173 -10.38 -17.76 -5.83
N GLY A 174 -11.53 -18.37 -6.15
CA GLY A 174 -11.72 -19.24 -7.33
C GLY A 174 -11.08 -20.63 -7.30
N GLY A 175 -10.17 -20.90 -6.37
CA GLY A 175 -9.43 -22.16 -6.31
C GLY A 175 -8.42 -22.25 -7.47
N VAL A 176 -7.22 -22.70 -7.14
CA VAL A 176 -6.29 -23.16 -8.17
C VAL A 176 -7.00 -24.22 -9.00
N SER A 177 -7.23 -23.89 -10.25
CA SER A 177 -7.96 -24.71 -11.18
C SER A 177 -6.96 -25.35 -12.13
N SER A 178 -6.49 -26.54 -11.80
CA SER A 178 -5.97 -27.39 -12.86
C SER A 178 -7.12 -27.75 -13.80
N ILE A 179 -6.91 -27.60 -15.10
CA ILE A 179 -7.92 -27.94 -16.10
C ILE A 179 -7.92 -29.46 -16.26
N VAL A 180 -9.01 -30.11 -15.85
CA VAL A 180 -9.18 -31.57 -15.94
C VAL A 180 -10.32 -31.90 -16.88
N GLN A 181 -10.12 -32.88 -17.74
CA GLN A 181 -11.16 -33.32 -18.67
C GLN A 181 -12.21 -34.14 -17.93
N ASN A 182 -13.47 -33.75 -18.08
CA ASN A 182 -14.61 -34.50 -17.60
C ASN A 182 -14.85 -35.70 -18.53
N ASN A 183 -14.72 -36.92 -18.01
CA ASN A 183 -14.88 -38.15 -18.80
C ASN A 183 -16.30 -38.36 -19.36
N VAL A 184 -17.32 -37.70 -18.81
CA VAL A 184 -18.71 -37.85 -19.25
C VAL A 184 -19.07 -36.85 -20.33
N THR A 185 -18.66 -35.59 -20.16
CA THR A 185 -19.02 -34.50 -21.08
C THR A 185 -17.95 -34.19 -22.12
N GLY A 186 -16.71 -34.65 -21.89
CA GLY A 186 -15.52 -34.22 -22.62
C GLY A 186 -15.14 -32.76 -22.38
N ALA A 187 -15.89 -32.04 -21.52
CA ALA A 187 -15.63 -30.66 -21.18
C ALA A 187 -14.43 -30.54 -20.24
N PHE A 188 -13.80 -29.37 -20.25
CA PHE A 188 -12.69 -29.07 -19.38
C PHE A 188 -13.21 -28.34 -18.14
N ASP A 189 -13.15 -29.03 -17.00
CA ASP A 189 -13.60 -28.52 -15.71
C ASP A 189 -12.41 -28.08 -14.85
N ARG A 190 -12.65 -27.06 -14.04
CA ARG A 190 -11.69 -26.49 -13.10
C ARG A 190 -11.69 -27.32 -11.80
N THR A 191 -10.55 -27.89 -11.40
CA THR A 191 -10.45 -28.64 -10.12
C THR A 191 -9.25 -28.23 -9.27
N THR A 192 -9.48 -28.16 -7.96
CA THR A 192 -8.46 -27.98 -6.91
C THR A 192 -7.89 -29.30 -6.40
N LEU A 193 -8.49 -30.42 -6.78
CA LEU A 193 -8.10 -31.75 -6.33
C LEU A 193 -6.93 -32.27 -7.16
N ILE A 194 -5.81 -32.55 -6.50
CA ILE A 194 -4.59 -33.03 -7.14
C ILE A 194 -4.48 -34.56 -7.07
N SER A 195 -4.85 -35.13 -5.92
CA SER A 195 -4.67 -36.56 -5.64
C SER A 195 -5.85 -37.15 -4.88
N THR A 196 -6.15 -38.42 -5.15
CA THR A 196 -7.07 -39.26 -4.37
C THR A 196 -6.34 -40.47 -3.79
N ASP A 197 -6.86 -40.99 -2.69
CA ASP A 197 -6.52 -42.32 -2.16
C ASP A 197 -7.54 -43.34 -2.69
N GLY A 198 -7.07 -44.26 -3.54
CA GLY A 198 -7.90 -45.15 -4.34
C GLY A 198 -8.35 -44.55 -5.68
N ILE A 199 -8.81 -45.42 -6.59
CA ILE A 199 -9.30 -45.04 -7.91
C ILE A 199 -10.59 -44.23 -7.75
N ALA A 200 -10.58 -42.97 -8.22
CA ALA A 200 -11.63 -41.99 -7.97
C ALA A 200 -12.09 -41.97 -6.50
N GLY A 201 -11.14 -42.21 -5.58
CA GLY A 201 -11.41 -42.44 -4.17
C GLY A 201 -11.48 -41.15 -3.35
N THR A 202 -11.10 -41.23 -2.08
CA THR A 202 -11.20 -40.08 -1.17
C THR A 202 -10.16 -39.02 -1.53
N PRO A 203 -10.52 -37.73 -1.56
CA PRO A 203 -9.56 -36.64 -1.73
C PRO A 203 -8.40 -36.72 -0.75
N ALA A 204 -7.17 -36.78 -1.27
CA ALA A 204 -5.96 -36.95 -0.48
C ALA A 204 -5.08 -35.69 -0.48
N LEU A 205 -4.97 -35.01 -1.63
CA LEU A 205 -4.17 -33.79 -1.77
C LEU A 205 -4.90 -32.79 -2.66
N SER A 206 -4.97 -31.55 -2.22
CA SER A 206 -5.58 -30.45 -2.97
C SER A 206 -4.69 -29.23 -2.93
N THR A 207 -4.85 -28.34 -3.89
CA THR A 207 -4.18 -27.04 -3.91
C THR A 207 -4.64 -26.13 -2.78
N THR A 208 -5.87 -26.30 -2.29
CA THR A 208 -6.36 -25.63 -1.07
C THR A 208 -5.65 -26.10 0.20
N SER A 209 -4.91 -27.20 0.15
CA SER A 209 -4.08 -27.66 1.26
C SER A 209 -2.75 -26.90 1.37
N LEU A 210 -2.46 -25.96 0.45
CA LEU A 210 -1.33 -25.05 0.55
C LEU A 210 -1.71 -23.82 1.40
N ASP A 211 -1.06 -23.68 2.55
CA ASP A 211 -1.22 -22.53 3.42
C ASP A 211 -0.43 -21.31 2.88
N LEU A 212 -1.04 -20.62 1.91
CA LEU A 212 -0.55 -19.34 1.35
C LEU A 212 -0.84 -18.16 2.29
N ASP A 213 -1.54 -18.41 3.39
CA ASP A 213 -2.05 -17.38 4.30
C ASP A 213 -0.98 -16.85 5.26
N LYS A 214 0.26 -17.33 5.13
CA LYS A 214 1.41 -16.86 5.90
C LYS A 214 1.91 -15.52 5.38
N MET A 215 2.16 -14.61 6.32
CA MET A 215 2.77 -13.33 6.01
C MET A 215 4.25 -13.52 5.65
N ARG A 216 4.68 -12.84 4.58
CA ARG A 216 6.07 -12.81 4.11
C ARG A 216 6.55 -11.37 4.09
N TYR A 217 7.70 -11.15 4.68
CA TYR A 217 8.31 -9.84 4.81
C TYR A 217 9.27 -9.58 3.66
N GLY A 218 9.24 -8.35 3.18
CA GLY A 218 10.10 -7.81 2.14
C GLY A 218 10.64 -6.45 2.56
N LEU A 219 11.33 -5.82 1.63
CA LEU A 219 11.89 -4.48 1.78
C LEU A 219 10.97 -3.47 1.09
N GLU A 220 10.80 -2.30 1.70
CA GLU A 220 10.16 -1.14 1.06
C GLU A 220 11.09 0.07 1.17
N LEU A 221 11.38 0.72 0.04
CA LEU A 221 12.17 1.93 -0.06
C LEU A 221 11.39 2.99 -0.84
N ILE A 222 11.38 4.22 -0.35
CA ILE A 222 10.80 5.36 -1.06
C ILE A 222 11.79 6.52 -0.98
N ALA A 223 12.12 7.10 -2.13
CA ALA A 223 12.90 8.31 -2.24
C ALA A 223 12.03 9.41 -2.84
N ASN A 224 12.15 10.62 -2.32
CA ASN A 224 11.34 11.76 -2.70
C ASN A 224 12.24 12.96 -2.99
N LEU A 225 12.00 13.62 -4.12
CA LEU A 225 12.74 14.80 -4.54
C LEU A 225 11.77 15.96 -4.79
N GLN A 226 12.02 17.09 -4.14
CA GLN A 226 11.28 18.32 -4.42
C GLN A 226 11.66 18.87 -5.80
N THR A 227 10.67 19.01 -6.68
CA THR A 227 10.88 19.61 -8.01
C THR A 227 10.28 21.01 -8.10
N GLY A 228 9.38 21.38 -7.18
CA GLY A 228 8.83 22.73 -7.11
C GLY A 228 7.89 22.92 -5.92
N PRO A 229 7.22 24.10 -5.83
CA PRO A 229 6.31 24.40 -4.73
C PRO A 229 5.12 23.42 -4.73
N GLY A 230 5.08 22.48 -3.78
CA GLY A 230 4.05 21.45 -3.69
C GLY A 230 4.13 20.35 -4.75
N ALA A 231 5.25 20.24 -5.49
CA ALA A 231 5.47 19.21 -6.51
C ALA A 231 6.72 18.38 -6.22
N ASN A 232 6.59 17.07 -6.41
CA ASN A 232 7.58 16.08 -6.03
C ASN A 232 7.72 15.00 -7.09
N LEU A 233 8.94 14.49 -7.23
CA LEU A 233 9.23 13.24 -7.90
C LEU A 233 9.50 12.17 -6.84
N GLU A 234 8.74 11.09 -6.86
CA GLU A 234 8.82 10.00 -5.90
C GLU A 234 9.20 8.71 -6.62
N ALA A 235 10.25 8.04 -6.17
CA ALA A 235 10.60 6.70 -6.60
C ALA A 235 10.32 5.73 -5.45
N ARG A 236 9.59 4.64 -5.70
CA ARG A 236 9.30 3.61 -4.71
C ARG A 236 9.67 2.24 -5.26
N TYR A 237 10.32 1.46 -4.41
CA TYR A 237 10.59 0.05 -4.66
C TYR A 237 10.07 -0.77 -3.49
N PHE A 238 9.39 -1.87 -3.77
CA PHE A 238 9.17 -2.90 -2.78
C PHE A 238 9.26 -4.28 -3.42
N GLY A 239 9.70 -5.27 -2.64
CA GLY A 239 9.83 -6.64 -3.10
C GLY A 239 10.60 -7.50 -2.11
N LEU A 240 11.21 -8.59 -2.61
CA LEU A 240 11.87 -9.62 -1.80
C LEU A 240 10.89 -10.43 -0.94
N ASN A 241 9.59 -10.33 -1.20
CA ASN A 241 8.59 -11.18 -0.57
C ASN A 241 8.58 -12.52 -1.30
N ASN A 242 8.96 -13.60 -0.60
CA ASN A 242 8.98 -14.95 -1.15
C ASN A 242 8.03 -15.87 -0.36
N TRP A 243 7.08 -16.50 -1.05
CA TRP A 243 6.19 -17.52 -0.52
C TRP A 243 6.58 -18.91 -0.98
N GLU A 244 7.34 -19.63 -0.16
CA GLU A 244 7.56 -21.06 -0.34
C GLU A 244 6.63 -21.88 0.57
N VAL A 245 5.81 -22.73 -0.03
CA VAL A 245 4.88 -23.64 0.66
C VAL A 245 4.86 -24.98 -0.05
N SER A 246 4.92 -26.07 0.71
CA SER A 246 4.75 -27.42 0.17
C SER A 246 3.83 -28.24 1.07
N ASN A 247 3.11 -29.18 0.47
CA ASN A 247 2.33 -30.18 1.19
C ASN A 247 2.50 -31.55 0.55
N SER A 248 2.43 -32.61 1.35
CA SER A 248 2.60 -33.98 0.87
C SER A 248 1.69 -34.94 1.62
N VAL A 249 1.16 -35.92 0.90
CA VAL A 249 0.45 -37.06 1.46
C VAL A 249 1.27 -38.32 1.22
N ASN A 250 1.30 -39.22 2.20
CA ASN A 250 1.97 -40.51 2.08
C ASN A 250 1.07 -41.69 2.50
N THR A 251 1.26 -42.84 1.86
CA THR A 251 0.53 -44.08 2.18
C THR A 251 1.47 -45.23 2.53
N ILE A 252 2.77 -44.95 2.72
CA ILE A 252 3.81 -45.95 3.05
C ILE A 252 3.39 -46.85 4.22
N GLY A 253 2.74 -46.28 5.24
CA GLY A 253 2.28 -47.03 6.42
C GLY A 253 1.19 -48.08 6.13
N THR A 254 0.48 -47.97 5.01
CA THR A 254 -0.54 -48.96 4.58
C THR A 254 0.07 -50.15 3.82
N GLY A 255 1.35 -50.05 3.43
CA GLY A 255 2.06 -51.08 2.68
C GLY A 255 1.71 -51.18 1.20
N ASN A 256 0.67 -50.48 0.73
CA ASN A 256 0.23 -50.50 -0.67
C ASN A 256 0.26 -49.08 -1.27
N PRO A 257 0.69 -48.93 -2.53
CA PRO A 257 0.72 -47.63 -3.17
C PRO A 257 -0.67 -47.32 -3.78
N THR A 258 -1.46 -46.55 -3.06
CA THR A 258 -2.88 -46.30 -3.35
C THR A 258 -3.17 -44.88 -3.85
N LEU A 259 -2.16 -44.02 -3.99
CA LEU A 259 -2.38 -42.65 -4.45
C LEU A 259 -2.53 -42.59 -5.97
N TYR A 260 -3.56 -41.89 -6.42
CA TYR A 260 -3.84 -41.58 -7.82
C TYR A 260 -3.88 -40.07 -8.03
N SER A 261 -3.32 -39.63 -9.15
CA SER A 261 -3.15 -38.24 -9.55
C SER A 261 -4.23 -37.80 -10.52
N LEU A 262 -4.36 -36.49 -10.67
CA LEU A 262 -5.23 -35.88 -11.68
C LEU A 262 -4.81 -36.22 -13.13
N PHE A 263 -3.55 -36.58 -13.40
CA PHE A 263 -3.06 -36.87 -14.76
C PHE A 263 -3.75 -38.08 -15.40
N SER A 264 -4.13 -39.07 -14.59
CA SER A 264 -4.88 -40.26 -15.05
C SER A 264 -6.38 -40.18 -14.73
N LEU A 265 -6.88 -38.97 -14.44
CA LEU A 265 -8.24 -38.76 -13.96
C LEU A 265 -8.52 -39.63 -12.73
N TYR A 266 -7.59 -39.60 -11.77
CA TYR A 266 -7.64 -40.35 -10.53
C TYR A 266 -7.71 -41.88 -10.74
N GLY A 267 -6.96 -42.40 -11.72
CA GLY A 267 -6.86 -43.83 -12.04
C GLY A 267 -7.98 -44.38 -12.92
N THR A 268 -8.87 -43.52 -13.43
CA THR A 268 -10.00 -43.95 -14.28
C THR A 268 -9.64 -44.01 -15.76
N ALA A 269 -8.70 -43.18 -16.22
CA ALA A 269 -8.27 -43.16 -17.62
C ALA A 269 -6.76 -42.86 -17.70
N PRO A 270 -5.92 -43.86 -18.06
CA PRO A 270 -6.26 -45.25 -18.31
C PRO A 270 -6.72 -45.97 -17.03
N PRO A 271 -7.44 -47.11 -17.14
CA PRO A 271 -7.80 -47.92 -15.97
C PRO A 271 -6.54 -48.32 -15.18
N ASN A 272 -6.57 -48.13 -13.86
CA ASN A 272 -5.43 -48.27 -12.92
C ASN A 272 -4.33 -47.19 -13.04
N GLY A 273 -4.58 -46.13 -13.81
CA GLY A 273 -3.69 -44.99 -13.96
C GLY A 273 -2.34 -45.30 -14.60
N PHE A 274 -1.45 -44.31 -14.58
CA PHE A 274 -0.10 -44.41 -15.08
C PHE A 274 0.85 -45.01 -14.06
N ASP A 275 1.94 -45.57 -14.56
CA ASP A 275 2.95 -46.20 -13.71
C ASP A 275 3.75 -45.18 -12.90
N ASP A 276 3.96 -43.98 -13.45
CA ASP A 276 4.83 -42.93 -12.89
C ASP A 276 4.08 -41.98 -11.96
N THR A 277 2.84 -41.61 -12.29
CA THR A 277 2.03 -40.64 -11.52
C THR A 277 1.01 -41.29 -10.58
N ASP A 278 0.68 -42.56 -10.78
CA ASP A 278 -0.36 -43.26 -10.02
C ASP A 278 0.17 -44.54 -9.42
N ARG A 279 -0.61 -45.12 -8.50
CA ARG A 279 -0.15 -46.22 -7.64
C ARG A 279 1.19 -45.83 -7.03
N SER A 280 1.19 -44.64 -6.43
CA SER A 280 2.36 -44.06 -5.78
C SER A 280 2.21 -44.10 -4.25
N PHE A 281 3.33 -43.95 -3.55
CA PHE A 281 3.37 -43.88 -2.08
C PHE A 281 3.33 -42.45 -1.55
N ILE A 282 3.83 -41.49 -2.32
CA ILE A 282 3.93 -40.09 -1.93
C ILE A 282 3.50 -39.24 -3.10
N HIS A 283 2.53 -38.34 -2.87
CA HIS A 283 2.28 -37.18 -3.72
C HIS A 283 2.63 -35.93 -2.94
N SER A 284 3.34 -35.00 -3.57
CA SER A 284 3.62 -33.68 -3.03
C SER A 284 3.32 -32.60 -4.03
N ILE A 285 2.94 -31.45 -3.50
CA ILE A 285 2.79 -30.20 -4.24
C ILE A 285 3.68 -29.15 -3.58
N SER A 286 4.31 -28.34 -4.40
CA SER A 286 5.11 -27.19 -3.97
C SER A 286 4.67 -25.94 -4.72
N TYR A 287 4.74 -24.83 -4.02
CA TYR A 287 4.36 -23.53 -4.55
C TYR A 287 5.39 -22.50 -4.11
N ASN A 288 5.90 -21.73 -5.07
CA ASN A 288 6.77 -20.59 -4.86
C ASN A 288 6.17 -19.35 -5.55
N SER A 289 6.23 -18.19 -4.90
CA SER A 289 5.88 -16.90 -5.51
C SER A 289 6.82 -15.82 -5.02
N GLU A 290 7.25 -14.97 -5.93
CA GLU A 290 8.07 -13.79 -5.67
C GLU A 290 7.45 -12.56 -6.35
N ILE A 291 7.52 -11.42 -5.68
CA ILE A 291 7.03 -10.14 -6.21
C ILE A 291 8.11 -9.06 -6.15
N HIS A 292 8.19 -8.29 -7.22
CA HIS A 292 9.01 -7.08 -7.29
C HIS A 292 8.18 -5.93 -7.88
N ASN A 293 8.34 -4.75 -7.30
CA ASN A 293 7.64 -3.57 -7.74
C ASN A 293 8.58 -2.37 -7.74
N GLY A 294 8.67 -1.67 -8.87
CA GLY A 294 9.33 -0.39 -9.01
C GLY A 294 8.37 0.64 -9.61
N GLU A 295 8.27 1.82 -9.01
CA GLU A 295 7.44 2.90 -9.52
C GLU A 295 8.13 4.26 -9.42
N VAL A 296 7.83 5.13 -10.38
CA VAL A 296 8.22 6.54 -10.40
C VAL A 296 6.98 7.38 -10.60
N ASN A 297 6.71 8.27 -9.64
CA ASN A 297 5.50 9.07 -9.56
C ASN A 297 5.84 10.55 -9.52
N TYR A 298 5.11 11.35 -10.30
CA TYR A 298 4.97 12.77 -10.07
C TYR A 298 3.81 13.00 -9.10
N ARG A 299 4.06 13.68 -7.98
CA ARG A 299 3.07 13.95 -6.94
C ARG A 299 2.86 15.45 -6.78
N ARG A 300 1.61 15.90 -6.78
CA ARG A 300 1.20 17.30 -6.56
C ARG A 300 0.32 17.38 -5.34
N ARG A 301 0.77 18.12 -4.32
CA ARG A 301 0.06 18.31 -3.06
C ARG A 301 -0.80 19.57 -3.07
N PHE A 302 -1.88 19.51 -2.30
CA PHE A 302 -2.72 20.65 -1.93
C PHE A 302 -3.00 20.60 -0.42
N ALA A 303 -3.10 21.78 0.19
CA ALA A 303 -3.52 21.93 1.57
C ALA A 303 -4.95 22.50 1.58
N THR A 304 -5.81 21.98 2.45
CA THR A 304 -7.13 22.57 2.63
C THR A 304 -7.02 23.87 3.42
N PRO A 305 -8.02 24.78 3.34
CA PRO A 305 -8.04 25.99 4.17
C PRO A 305 -8.01 25.70 5.68
N PHE A 306 -8.37 24.49 6.07
CA PHE A 306 -8.57 24.13 7.46
C PHE A 306 -7.32 23.57 8.15
N CYS A 307 -6.11 23.71 7.59
CA CYS A 307 -4.81 23.26 8.15
C CYS A 307 -4.68 21.75 8.44
N TRP A 308 -5.69 21.10 9.04
CA TRP A 308 -5.67 19.69 9.45
C TRP A 308 -5.82 18.68 8.33
N ALA A 309 -6.32 19.08 7.16
CA ALA A 309 -6.49 18.19 6.02
C ALA A 309 -5.59 18.60 4.86
N ASN A 310 -4.84 17.63 4.36
CA ASN A 310 -3.95 17.76 3.21
C ASN A 310 -4.25 16.63 2.24
N GLY A 311 -4.00 16.85 0.96
CA GLY A 311 -4.14 15.80 -0.03
C GLY A 311 -3.15 15.95 -1.16
N SER A 312 -3.08 14.93 -1.99
CA SER A 312 -2.30 14.97 -3.21
C SER A 312 -2.91 14.09 -4.28
N TRP A 313 -2.61 14.42 -5.52
CA TRP A 313 -2.80 13.52 -6.64
C TRP A 313 -1.43 13.15 -7.20
N LEU A 314 -1.33 11.94 -7.75
CA LEU A 314 -0.11 11.44 -8.34
C LEU A 314 -0.40 10.75 -9.67
N MET A 315 0.58 10.80 -10.56
CA MET A 315 0.60 10.04 -11.80
C MET A 315 2.01 9.52 -12.03
N GLY A 316 2.15 8.34 -12.62
CA GLY A 316 3.46 7.71 -12.74
C GLY A 316 3.50 6.52 -13.66
N VAL A 317 4.69 5.95 -13.75
CA VAL A 317 4.96 4.69 -14.44
C VAL A 317 5.35 3.64 -13.40
N ARG A 318 4.87 2.43 -13.57
CA ARG A 318 5.14 1.31 -12.67
C ARG A 318 5.50 0.06 -13.45
N TYR A 319 6.49 -0.66 -12.93
CA TYR A 319 6.93 -1.99 -13.32
C TYR A 319 6.63 -2.94 -12.16
N PHE A 320 5.87 -3.99 -12.42
CA PHE A 320 5.50 -5.01 -11.45
C PHE A 320 5.84 -6.39 -12.04
N ASP A 321 6.68 -7.15 -11.35
CA ASP A 321 7.09 -8.50 -11.73
C ASP A 321 6.47 -9.48 -10.73
N LEU A 322 5.78 -10.48 -11.25
CA LEU A 322 5.21 -11.59 -10.48
C LEU A 322 5.74 -12.90 -11.06
N ASP A 323 6.61 -13.53 -10.29
CA ASP A 323 7.18 -14.83 -10.59
C ASP A 323 6.50 -15.89 -9.73
N GLU A 324 5.98 -16.94 -10.35
CA GLU A 324 5.36 -18.07 -9.66
C GLU A 324 5.88 -19.40 -10.18
N ARG A 325 5.97 -20.38 -9.29
CA ARG A 325 6.26 -21.78 -9.63
C ARG A 325 5.29 -22.68 -8.89
N PHE A 326 4.68 -23.61 -9.61
CA PHE A 326 3.89 -24.68 -9.03
C PHE A 326 4.47 -26.02 -9.46
N GLY A 327 4.83 -26.85 -8.49
CA GLY A 327 5.41 -28.18 -8.69
C GLY A 327 4.49 -29.27 -8.18
N PHE A 328 4.41 -30.36 -8.93
CA PHE A 328 3.84 -31.62 -8.49
C PHE A 328 4.91 -32.71 -8.57
N ALA A 329 5.03 -33.52 -7.52
CA ALA A 329 5.90 -34.68 -7.52
C ALA A 329 5.18 -35.92 -7.01
N ALA A 330 5.43 -37.05 -7.65
CA ALA A 330 4.97 -38.36 -7.24
C ALA A 330 6.14 -39.33 -7.13
N THR A 331 6.13 -40.17 -6.09
CA THR A 331 7.13 -41.21 -5.86
C THR A 331 6.42 -42.54 -5.61
N GLY A 332 6.68 -43.53 -6.46
CA GLY A 332 6.01 -44.82 -6.46
C GLY A 332 6.85 -45.99 -5.97
N SER A 333 6.33 -47.21 -6.19
CA SER A 333 7.01 -48.45 -5.78
C SER A 333 8.14 -48.84 -6.74
N GLN A 334 9.09 -49.63 -6.23
CA GLN A 334 10.12 -50.29 -7.05
C GLN A 334 9.47 -51.47 -7.78
N ASN A 335 8.84 -51.18 -8.92
CA ASN A 335 8.26 -52.20 -9.80
C ASN A 335 8.08 -51.67 -11.22
N ASN A 336 9.05 -50.93 -11.79
CA ASN A 336 8.85 -50.45 -13.17
C ASN A 336 8.80 -51.66 -14.13
N THR A 337 7.99 -51.56 -15.19
CA THR A 337 7.90 -52.55 -16.27
C THR A 337 9.12 -52.52 -17.22
N PHE A 338 10.07 -51.62 -16.97
CA PHE A 338 11.34 -51.48 -17.66
C PHE A 338 12.45 -52.34 -17.00
N THR A 339 13.57 -52.52 -17.68
CA THR A 339 14.60 -53.54 -17.40
C THR A 339 15.35 -53.36 -16.07
N PHE A 340 15.07 -52.31 -15.30
CA PHE A 340 15.76 -51.98 -14.05
C PHE A 340 14.72 -51.64 -12.99
N ASN A 341 14.61 -52.50 -11.96
CA ASN A 341 13.72 -52.35 -10.81
C ASN A 341 14.08 -51.11 -9.96
N GLN A 342 13.85 -49.93 -10.51
CA GLN A 342 14.17 -48.63 -9.91
C GLN A 342 12.92 -48.02 -9.30
N LEU A 343 13.14 -47.08 -8.37
CA LEU A 343 12.08 -46.27 -7.79
C LEU A 343 11.42 -45.44 -8.89
N ARG A 344 10.09 -45.49 -8.96
CA ARG A 344 9.32 -44.67 -9.91
C ARG A 344 9.17 -43.25 -9.39
N TYR A 345 9.34 -42.28 -10.27
CA TYR A 345 9.13 -40.88 -9.98
C TYR A 345 8.45 -40.16 -11.15
N PHE A 346 7.75 -39.10 -10.81
CA PHE A 346 7.24 -38.13 -11.74
C PHE A 346 7.35 -36.75 -11.12
N ASN A 347 7.92 -35.80 -11.85
CA ASN A 347 8.00 -34.39 -11.47
C ASN A 347 7.41 -33.56 -12.60
N TYR A 348 6.53 -32.64 -12.25
CA TYR A 348 5.96 -31.67 -13.17
C TYR A 348 6.01 -30.28 -12.53
N ASP A 349 6.81 -29.41 -13.13
CA ASP A 349 6.97 -28.03 -12.70
C ASP A 349 6.34 -27.10 -13.73
N THR A 350 5.55 -26.13 -13.29
CA THR A 350 5.03 -25.03 -14.09
C THR A 350 5.57 -23.73 -13.51
N PHE A 351 6.28 -22.98 -14.34
CA PHE A 351 6.82 -21.67 -14.05
C PHE A 351 5.99 -20.64 -14.81
N THR A 352 5.61 -19.55 -14.15
CA THR A 352 4.93 -18.44 -14.80
C THR A 352 5.54 -17.14 -14.37
N ARG A 353 5.78 -16.27 -15.34
CA ARG A 353 6.34 -14.94 -15.13
C ARG A 353 5.41 -13.91 -15.74
N ASN A 354 5.06 -12.89 -14.95
CA ASN A 354 4.22 -11.79 -15.40
C ASN A 354 4.96 -10.48 -15.21
N GLN A 355 5.32 -9.84 -16.31
CA GLN A 355 5.97 -8.54 -16.31
C GLN A 355 4.95 -7.48 -16.72
N LEU A 356 4.46 -6.71 -15.75
CA LEU A 356 3.47 -5.66 -15.95
C LEU A 356 4.18 -4.31 -16.03
N THR A 357 4.07 -3.64 -17.18
CA THR A 357 4.56 -2.26 -17.35
C THR A 357 3.43 -1.36 -17.78
N GLY A 358 3.26 -0.22 -17.10
CA GLY A 358 2.10 0.63 -17.36
C GLY A 358 2.11 1.97 -16.68
N PHE A 359 1.02 2.70 -16.90
CA PHE A 359 0.76 4.00 -16.29
C PHE A 359 -0.22 3.84 -15.14
N GLN A 360 0.02 4.61 -14.09
CA GLN A 360 -0.86 4.67 -12.93
C GLN A 360 -1.24 6.10 -12.57
N ILE A 361 -2.43 6.24 -12.01
CA ILE A 361 -2.93 7.47 -11.39
C ILE A 361 -3.40 7.13 -9.98
N GLY A 362 -3.26 8.08 -9.08
CA GLY A 362 -3.71 7.90 -7.72
C GLY A 362 -3.84 9.22 -6.97
N GLY A 363 -4.12 9.09 -5.70
CA GLY A 363 -4.12 10.21 -4.78
C GLY A 363 -4.08 9.74 -3.35
N ASP A 364 -3.77 10.67 -2.47
CA ASP A 364 -3.76 10.45 -1.04
C ASP A 364 -4.45 11.61 -0.32
N TYR A 365 -4.99 11.26 0.84
CA TYR A 365 -5.65 12.18 1.73
C TYR A 365 -5.14 11.95 3.15
N TRP A 366 -4.70 13.03 3.79
CA TRP A 366 -4.10 13.03 5.13
C TRP A 366 -4.87 13.94 6.07
N ILE A 367 -5.03 13.46 7.30
CA ILE A 367 -5.64 14.17 8.42
C ILE A 367 -4.63 14.21 9.57
N ASN A 368 -4.30 15.42 10.02
CA ASN A 368 -3.48 15.66 11.20
C ASN A 368 -4.37 15.61 12.44
N LEU A 369 -4.30 14.52 13.21
CA LEU A 369 -5.13 14.35 14.42
C LEU A 369 -4.67 15.27 15.55
N VAL A 370 -3.38 15.19 15.83
CA VAL A 370 -2.63 16.02 16.78
C VAL A 370 -1.28 16.36 16.14
N PRO A 371 -0.59 17.43 16.58
CA PRO A 371 0.72 17.77 16.03
C PRO A 371 1.67 16.56 16.12
N GLY A 372 2.16 16.08 14.97
CA GLY A 372 3.05 14.93 14.89
C GLY A 372 2.39 13.55 14.83
N ILE A 373 1.05 13.43 14.85
CA ILE A 373 0.34 12.19 14.46
C ILE A 373 -0.59 12.48 13.29
N SER A 374 -0.33 11.80 12.17
CA SER A 374 -1.09 11.95 10.93
C SER A 374 -1.68 10.61 10.52
N LEU A 375 -2.94 10.61 10.10
CA LEU A 375 -3.60 9.48 9.45
C LEU A 375 -3.70 9.77 7.95
N GLY A 376 -3.48 8.77 7.13
CA GLY A 376 -3.54 8.90 5.68
C GLY A 376 -4.19 7.70 5.01
N VAL A 377 -4.82 7.94 3.87
CA VAL A 377 -5.23 6.89 2.93
C VAL A 377 -4.70 7.28 1.55
N GLU A 378 -4.01 6.35 0.90
CA GLU A 378 -3.51 6.47 -0.47
C GLU A 378 -4.17 5.40 -1.33
N ASN A 379 -4.62 5.78 -2.52
CA ASN A 379 -5.17 4.85 -3.51
C ASN A 379 -4.51 5.09 -4.87
N LYS A 380 -4.14 4.01 -5.55
CA LYS A 380 -3.54 4.01 -6.88
C LYS A 380 -4.26 2.99 -7.74
N ALA A 381 -4.44 3.30 -9.02
CA ALA A 381 -4.93 2.37 -10.02
C ALA A 381 -4.24 2.62 -11.36
N GLY A 382 -4.03 1.58 -12.14
CA GLY A 382 -3.35 1.70 -13.43
C GLY A 382 -3.74 0.61 -14.42
N ILE A 383 -3.35 0.87 -15.67
CA ILE A 383 -3.52 -0.04 -16.81
C ILE A 383 -2.11 -0.42 -17.27
N PHE A 384 -1.88 -1.72 -17.39
CA PHE A 384 -0.56 -2.31 -17.62
C PHE A 384 -0.60 -3.23 -18.84
N GLY A 385 0.47 -3.25 -19.62
CA GLY A 385 0.74 -4.35 -20.52
C GLY A 385 1.41 -5.47 -19.72
N ASN A 386 0.76 -6.62 -19.63
CA ASN A 386 1.29 -7.84 -19.04
C ASN A 386 1.96 -8.67 -20.14
N HIS A 387 3.26 -8.92 -20.00
CA HIS A 387 3.97 -9.94 -20.75
C HIS A 387 4.03 -11.20 -19.89
N ALA A 388 3.20 -12.19 -20.25
CA ALA A 388 3.07 -13.44 -19.53
C ALA A 388 3.89 -14.52 -20.23
N GLU A 389 4.76 -15.20 -19.49
CA GLU A 389 5.51 -16.37 -19.95
C GLU A 389 5.13 -17.57 -19.10
N VAL A 390 4.96 -18.73 -19.74
CA VAL A 390 4.68 -20.00 -19.06
C VAL A 390 5.67 -21.03 -19.56
N GLU A 391 6.34 -21.69 -18.63
CA GLU A 391 7.21 -22.82 -18.90
C GLU A 391 6.73 -24.04 -18.11
N SER A 392 6.47 -25.16 -18.79
CA SER A 392 6.14 -26.43 -18.15
C SER A 392 7.23 -27.46 -18.41
N ILE A 393 7.73 -28.08 -17.35
CA ILE A 393 8.77 -29.10 -17.40
C ILE A 393 8.23 -30.38 -16.77
N ALA A 394 8.17 -31.46 -17.53
CA ALA A 394 7.81 -32.80 -17.05
C ALA A 394 9.02 -33.72 -17.10
N SER A 395 9.26 -34.49 -16.05
CA SER A 395 10.32 -35.50 -15.99
C SER A 395 9.84 -36.72 -15.23
N ALA A 396 10.07 -37.91 -15.78
CA ALA A 396 9.63 -39.17 -15.20
C ALA A 396 10.51 -40.34 -15.66
N ASN A 397 10.29 -41.55 -15.15
CA ASN A 397 10.99 -42.72 -15.68
C ASN A 397 10.64 -43.00 -17.14
N SER A 398 9.39 -42.79 -17.55
CA SER A 398 8.95 -42.97 -18.95
C SER A 398 9.17 -41.75 -19.85
N ILE A 399 9.58 -40.61 -19.27
CA ILE A 399 9.70 -39.32 -19.96
C ILE A 399 11.10 -38.77 -19.71
N PRO A 400 12.01 -38.75 -20.71
CA PRO A 400 13.41 -38.33 -20.53
C PRO A 400 13.61 -36.82 -20.27
N GLY A 401 12.60 -36.14 -19.74
CA GLY A 401 12.52 -34.69 -19.61
C GLY A 401 11.87 -34.09 -20.86
N ALA A 402 10.84 -33.29 -20.66
CA ALA A 402 10.23 -32.57 -21.75
C ALA A 402 9.70 -31.20 -21.28
N ARG A 403 9.75 -30.24 -22.20
CA ARG A 403 9.66 -28.81 -21.91
C ARG A 403 8.72 -28.16 -22.91
N GLU A 404 7.80 -27.35 -22.39
CA GLU A 404 6.86 -26.53 -23.15
C GLU A 404 7.05 -25.07 -22.74
N HIS A 405 7.12 -24.17 -23.71
CA HIS A 405 7.31 -22.73 -23.50
C HIS A 405 6.28 -21.96 -24.30
N LEU A 406 5.56 -21.07 -23.63
CA LEU A 406 4.49 -20.24 -24.18
C LEU A 406 4.66 -18.80 -23.72
N GLN A 407 4.29 -17.86 -24.57
CA GLN A 407 4.29 -16.43 -24.27
C GLN A 407 3.02 -15.80 -24.80
N ASP A 408 2.44 -14.88 -24.05
CA ASP A 408 1.29 -14.07 -24.46
C ASP A 408 1.41 -12.64 -23.91
N GLY A 409 0.66 -11.72 -24.52
CA GLY A 409 0.60 -10.32 -24.13
C GLY A 409 -0.84 -9.86 -23.94
N LYS A 410 -1.19 -9.41 -22.75
CA LYS A 410 -2.55 -8.95 -22.43
C LYS A 410 -2.54 -7.67 -21.61
N THR A 411 -3.65 -6.94 -21.63
CA THR A 411 -3.84 -5.80 -20.74
C THR A 411 -4.20 -6.29 -19.33
N ALA A 412 -3.45 -5.84 -18.33
CA ALA A 412 -3.67 -6.09 -16.91
C ALA A 412 -4.07 -4.82 -16.17
N TYR A 413 -4.77 -5.02 -15.06
CA TYR A 413 -5.17 -3.93 -14.16
C TYR A 413 -4.54 -4.16 -12.81
N LEU A 414 -4.04 -3.09 -12.19
CA LEU A 414 -3.50 -3.12 -10.85
C LEU A 414 -4.11 -1.98 -10.04
N ALA A 415 -4.57 -2.31 -8.85
CA ALA A 415 -5.10 -1.36 -7.88
C ALA A 415 -4.40 -1.55 -6.52
N GLU A 416 -4.07 -0.44 -5.87
CA GLU A 416 -3.42 -0.42 -4.57
C GLU A 416 -4.19 0.52 -3.63
N LEU A 417 -4.43 0.08 -2.41
CA LEU A 417 -5.01 0.86 -1.33
C LEU A 417 -4.11 0.75 -0.11
N VAL A 418 -3.68 1.89 0.42
CA VAL A 418 -2.78 1.97 1.57
C VAL A 418 -3.41 2.86 2.63
N ALA A 419 -3.62 2.33 3.83
CA ALA A 419 -3.99 3.12 5.00
C ALA A 419 -2.77 3.28 5.91
N SER A 420 -2.40 4.50 6.28
CA SER A 420 -1.16 4.80 6.98
C SER A 420 -1.38 5.64 8.24
N VAL A 421 -0.51 5.44 9.22
CA VAL A 421 -0.33 6.27 10.40
C VAL A 421 1.13 6.70 10.44
N VAL A 422 1.38 7.97 10.68
CA VAL A 422 2.73 8.53 10.84
C VAL A 422 2.84 9.16 12.21
N TYR A 423 3.87 8.76 12.96
CA TYR A 423 4.22 9.27 14.27
C TYR A 423 5.58 9.97 14.21
N ARG A 424 5.62 11.26 14.50
CA ARG A 424 6.86 12.06 14.45
C ARG A 424 7.65 11.95 15.74
N LEU A 425 8.87 11.40 15.67
CA LEU A 425 9.78 11.23 16.80
C LEU A 425 10.51 12.53 17.13
N ASN A 426 11.05 13.21 16.10
CA ASN A 426 11.79 14.45 16.23
C ASN A 426 11.70 15.28 14.94
N TYR A 427 12.55 16.31 14.78
CA TYR A 427 12.54 17.15 13.60
C TYR A 427 12.77 16.36 12.30
N SER A 428 13.70 15.41 12.30
CA SER A 428 14.17 14.69 11.10
C SER A 428 13.60 13.29 10.95
N TRP A 429 13.06 12.68 12.00
CA TRP A 429 12.63 11.29 12.01
C TRP A 429 11.15 11.14 12.34
N SER A 430 10.46 10.36 11.51
CA SER A 430 9.11 9.87 11.78
C SER A 430 9.05 8.36 11.57
N VAL A 431 8.13 7.70 12.27
CA VAL A 431 7.81 6.28 12.06
C VAL A 431 6.48 6.20 11.34
N LYS A 432 6.44 5.44 10.24
CA LYS A 432 5.23 5.17 9.48
C LYS A 432 4.85 3.71 9.65
N ALA A 433 3.59 3.46 9.98
CA ALA A 433 2.98 2.14 9.95
C ALA A 433 1.79 2.17 8.97
N SER A 434 1.65 1.14 8.13
CA SER A 434 0.59 1.10 7.12
C SER A 434 -0.03 -0.28 6.98
N TYR A 435 -1.25 -0.32 6.46
CA TYR A 435 -1.90 -1.52 5.95
C TYR A 435 -2.06 -1.37 4.44
N ASN A 436 -1.53 -2.33 3.68
CA ASN A 436 -1.45 -2.31 2.22
C ASN A 436 -2.37 -3.40 1.67
N LEU A 437 -3.18 -3.05 0.68
CA LEU A 437 -4.00 -3.96 -0.12
C LEU A 437 -3.63 -3.75 -1.59
N LEU A 438 -3.19 -4.80 -2.27
CA LEU A 438 -2.79 -4.82 -3.66
C LEU A 438 -3.64 -5.85 -4.39
N TYR A 439 -4.33 -5.42 -5.44
CA TYR A 439 -5.12 -6.26 -6.32
C TYR A 439 -4.54 -6.19 -7.73
N VAL A 440 -4.31 -7.35 -8.35
CA VAL A 440 -3.79 -7.48 -9.71
C VAL A 440 -4.70 -8.42 -10.48
N ASP A 441 -5.12 -8.00 -11.68
CA ASP A 441 -6.03 -8.71 -12.56
C ASP A 441 -5.39 -8.93 -13.94
N ASN A 442 -5.83 -9.98 -14.63
CA ASN A 442 -5.32 -10.51 -15.88
C ASN A 442 -3.84 -10.94 -15.84
N VAL A 443 -3.48 -11.74 -14.84
CA VAL A 443 -2.15 -12.36 -14.70
C VAL A 443 -2.20 -13.86 -14.95
N ALA A 444 -1.14 -14.41 -15.53
CA ALA A 444 -0.98 -15.85 -15.69
C ALA A 444 -0.46 -16.45 -14.39
N LEU A 445 -1.30 -17.20 -13.68
CA LEU A 445 -0.89 -17.84 -12.43
C LEU A 445 -0.36 -19.24 -12.70
N ALA A 446 0.73 -19.63 -12.03
CA ALA A 446 1.35 -20.96 -12.22
C ALA A 446 0.38 -22.12 -11.98
N PRO A 447 -0.47 -22.07 -10.94
CA PRO A 447 -1.39 -23.17 -10.69
C PRO A 447 -2.57 -23.24 -11.69
N GLU A 448 -2.95 -22.12 -12.32
CA GLU A 448 -3.99 -22.08 -13.38
C GLU A 448 -3.45 -22.51 -14.74
N ASN A 449 -2.15 -22.32 -14.96
CA ASN A 449 -1.43 -22.76 -16.15
C ASN A 449 -0.86 -24.19 -15.99
N PHE A 450 -1.19 -24.87 -14.89
CA PHE A 450 -0.83 -26.26 -14.69
C PHE A 450 -1.63 -27.15 -15.66
N ASN A 451 -0.98 -27.48 -16.78
CA ASN A 451 -1.58 -28.24 -17.86
C ASN A 451 -1.40 -29.74 -17.66
N ALA A 452 -2.42 -30.38 -17.11
CA ALA A 452 -2.49 -31.83 -16.99
C ALA A 452 -3.25 -32.54 -18.11
N ARG A 453 -3.76 -31.76 -19.06
CA ARG A 453 -4.57 -32.25 -20.17
C ARG A 453 -3.71 -33.09 -21.12
N ASP A 454 -4.33 -34.07 -21.75
CA ASP A 454 -3.78 -34.90 -22.84
C ASP A 454 -2.50 -35.69 -22.50
N PHE A 455 -2.15 -35.84 -21.22
CA PHE A 455 -1.06 -36.73 -20.79
C PHE A 455 -1.29 -38.18 -21.23
N ASN A 456 -2.56 -38.60 -21.35
CA ASN A 456 -2.96 -39.93 -21.83
C ASN A 456 -2.55 -40.21 -23.28
N ASN A 457 -2.46 -39.19 -24.13
CA ASN A 457 -2.10 -39.35 -25.55
C ASN A 457 -0.58 -39.31 -25.78
N ALA A 458 0.20 -39.05 -24.75
CA ALA A 458 1.65 -38.83 -24.83
C ALA A 458 2.48 -40.11 -24.59
N LEU A 459 1.88 -41.13 -23.96
CA LEU A 459 2.55 -42.38 -23.62
C LEU A 459 2.63 -43.33 -24.83
N GLY A 460 3.74 -43.23 -25.54
CA GLY A 460 4.07 -43.98 -26.76
C GLY A 460 4.91 -43.18 -27.77
N SER A 461 4.97 -41.85 -27.63
CA SER A 461 5.79 -40.98 -28.48
C SER A 461 6.39 -39.73 -27.77
N GLY A 462 6.29 -39.64 -26.45
CA GLY A 462 6.90 -38.59 -25.60
C GLY A 462 5.86 -37.68 -24.93
N ALA A 463 6.15 -37.17 -23.73
CA ALA A 463 5.19 -36.41 -22.88
C ALA A 463 4.53 -35.16 -23.50
N PHE A 464 5.10 -34.65 -24.60
CA PHE A 464 4.60 -33.51 -25.34
C PHE A 464 4.65 -33.86 -26.84
N THR A 465 3.88 -34.86 -27.25
CA THR A 465 3.64 -35.07 -28.67
C THR A 465 2.90 -33.87 -29.26
N GLY A 466 2.96 -33.67 -30.59
CA GLY A 466 2.19 -32.63 -31.28
C GLY A 466 0.66 -32.73 -31.13
N ALA A 467 0.15 -33.71 -30.39
CA ALA A 467 -1.26 -33.87 -30.05
C ALA A 467 -1.65 -33.19 -28.72
N ARG A 468 -0.69 -32.81 -27.86
CA ARG A 468 -0.98 -32.04 -26.63
C ARG A 468 -1.30 -30.60 -27.01
N PHE A 469 -2.39 -30.07 -26.46
CA PHE A 469 -2.78 -28.68 -26.70
C PHE A 469 -2.10 -27.75 -25.68
N PRO A 470 -1.09 -26.97 -26.10
CA PRO A 470 -0.51 -25.94 -25.25
C PRO A 470 -1.54 -24.83 -24.99
N PHE A 471 -1.59 -24.31 -23.76
CA PHE A 471 -2.44 -23.15 -23.45
C PHE A 471 -1.78 -22.24 -22.41
N ILE A 472 -2.13 -20.96 -22.49
CA ILE A 472 -1.80 -19.94 -21.51
C ILE A 472 -3.09 -19.27 -21.07
N GLU A 473 -3.36 -19.30 -19.78
CA GLU A 473 -4.49 -18.62 -19.15
C GLU A 473 -3.95 -17.36 -18.46
N THR A 474 -4.51 -16.21 -18.84
CA THR A 474 -4.15 -14.88 -18.35
C THR A 474 -5.34 -14.17 -17.72
N ASP A 475 -6.44 -14.86 -17.41
CA ASP A 475 -7.60 -14.35 -16.67
C ASP A 475 -7.44 -14.48 -15.13
N GLY A 476 -6.23 -14.75 -14.64
CA GLY A 476 -5.96 -14.91 -13.22
C GLY A 476 -6.00 -13.59 -12.46
N GLU A 477 -6.45 -13.66 -11.20
CA GLU A 477 -6.48 -12.53 -10.28
C GLU A 477 -5.72 -12.86 -8.99
N VAL A 478 -4.98 -11.89 -8.45
CA VAL A 478 -4.25 -12.06 -7.20
C VAL A 478 -4.42 -10.86 -6.28
N THR A 479 -4.66 -11.14 -5.01
CA THR A 479 -4.79 -10.14 -3.96
C THR A 479 -3.76 -10.37 -2.86
N TYR A 480 -2.96 -9.34 -2.59
CA TYR A 480 -2.04 -9.27 -1.47
C TYR A 480 -2.55 -8.27 -0.45
N GLN A 481 -2.48 -8.64 0.83
CA GLN A 481 -2.85 -7.76 1.93
C GLN A 481 -1.87 -7.89 3.08
N GLY A 482 -1.59 -6.83 3.80
CA GLY A 482 -0.73 -6.92 4.99
C GLY A 482 -0.31 -5.57 5.50
N TRP A 483 0.78 -5.52 6.28
CA TRP A 483 1.22 -4.30 6.93
C TRP A 483 2.64 -3.93 6.55
N SER A 484 2.97 -2.64 6.63
CA SER A 484 4.36 -2.16 6.54
C SER A 484 4.70 -1.27 7.72
N ILE A 485 5.96 -1.26 8.10
CA ILE A 485 6.52 -0.36 9.12
C ILE A 485 7.90 0.11 8.68
N GLY A 486 8.17 1.40 8.85
CA GLY A 486 9.45 1.97 8.48
C GLY A 486 9.70 3.35 9.07
N GLY A 487 10.90 3.85 8.86
CA GLY A 487 11.33 5.19 9.25
C GLY A 487 11.31 6.13 8.05
N GLU A 488 10.79 7.34 8.26
CA GLU A 488 10.90 8.48 7.35
C GLU A 488 11.98 9.40 7.87
N TRP A 489 12.89 9.81 6.98
CA TRP A 489 13.94 10.77 7.25
C TRP A 489 13.75 12.04 6.42
N LEU A 490 13.99 13.18 7.06
CA LEU A 490 13.96 14.53 6.51
C LEU A 490 15.26 15.25 6.88
N TYR A 491 15.93 15.82 5.88
CA TYR A 491 17.13 16.64 6.08
C TYR A 491 16.81 18.04 6.60
#